data_AF-C8X864-F1
#
_entry.id   AF-C8X864-F1
#
_cell.length_a   1.000
_cell.length_b   1.000
_cell.length_c   1.000
_cell.angle_alpha   90.00
_cell.angle_beta   90.00
_cell.angle_gamma   90.00
#
_symmetry.space_group_name_H-M   'P 1'
#
loop_
_entity.id
_entity.type
_entity.pdbx_description
1 polymer ?
#
loop_
_entity_poly.entity_id
_entity_poly.type
_entity_poly.pdbx_seq_one_letter_code
_entity_poly.pdbx_strand_id
1 'polypeptide(L)'
;MNARDLMGGKTVLVTGGTGGIGLAAATGLAGLRARVGIVGRSAARGAAAADAVRSKVPSAQVDVFEADLSAQSEVRRLAAEVKATYSRLDVLVNNAGGYWSHRHVTADGLEHTFALNHLAPFLLTHELHDLLVASAPARVVTVSSGAQAMGRIDFDDLQGERSYNGQRAYNQSKLANVLFTYELARRLEGTGVTATVLHPGVVRTSFGQEDSDRWMRLVLPLVRPFMKTPDQGAATPIYLASSPEVDGVSGAYFAHQRTKKSSKGQLRPRPGPPALGGQHLARGHPPGQQPRARRQGSDMKLGRPPGRVTVQQVSGRSVDICAQLT
;
A
#
# COMPACT_ATOMS: atom_id res chain seq x y z
N MET A 1 20.64 -20.58 -10.67
CA MET A 1 19.20 -20.37 -10.92
C MET A 1 19.03 -19.76 -12.30
N ASN A 2 18.13 -20.29 -13.12
CA ASN A 2 17.82 -19.69 -14.42
C ASN A 2 17.08 -18.35 -14.16
N ALA A 3 17.45 -17.25 -14.82
CA ALA A 3 16.88 -15.93 -14.54
C ALA A 3 15.34 -15.88 -14.70
N ARG A 4 14.76 -16.83 -15.45
CA ARG A 4 13.32 -17.02 -15.64
C ARG A 4 12.57 -17.65 -14.47
N ASP A 5 13.28 -18.14 -13.45
CA ASP A 5 12.68 -18.89 -12.32
C ASP A 5 12.72 -18.12 -10.99
N LEU A 6 13.07 -16.83 -11.04
CA LEU A 6 13.24 -15.98 -9.84
C LEU A 6 11.99 -15.91 -8.96
N MET A 7 10.80 -16.04 -9.53
CA MET A 7 9.52 -16.00 -8.83
C MET A 7 8.78 -17.35 -8.89
N GLY A 8 9.47 -18.45 -9.20
CA GLY A 8 8.88 -19.78 -9.20
C GLY A 8 8.22 -20.11 -7.85
N GLY A 9 6.95 -20.50 -7.87
CA GLY A 9 6.18 -20.81 -6.66
C GLY A 9 5.74 -19.60 -5.83
N LYS A 10 5.96 -18.37 -6.32
CA LYS A 10 5.51 -17.12 -5.68
C LYS A 10 4.16 -16.67 -6.24
N THR A 11 3.30 -16.18 -5.36
CA THR A 11 2.00 -15.61 -5.73
C THR A 11 2.03 -14.09 -5.62
N VAL A 12 1.61 -13.41 -6.68
CA VAL A 12 1.65 -11.96 -6.83
C VAL A 12 0.25 -11.44 -7.15
N LEU A 13 -0.22 -10.41 -6.45
CA LEU A 13 -1.45 -9.69 -6.80
C LEU A 13 -1.09 -8.30 -7.35
N VAL A 14 -1.58 -7.96 -8.55
CA VAL A 14 -1.35 -6.66 -9.20
C VAL A 14 -2.66 -5.92 -9.41
N THR A 15 -2.82 -4.80 -8.70
CA THR A 15 -3.99 -3.93 -8.88
C THR A 15 -3.88 -3.08 -10.15
N GLY A 16 -4.99 -2.88 -10.86
CA GLY A 16 -4.98 -2.18 -12.15
C GLY A 16 -4.18 -2.94 -13.22
N GLY A 17 -4.16 -4.26 -13.15
CA GLY A 17 -3.35 -5.13 -14.02
C GLY A 17 -3.95 -5.35 -15.41
N THR A 18 -5.09 -4.73 -15.73
CA THR A 18 -5.76 -4.91 -17.04
C THR A 18 -5.26 -3.97 -18.14
N GLY A 19 -4.27 -3.11 -17.85
CA GLY A 19 -3.69 -2.22 -18.85
C GLY A 19 -2.47 -1.46 -18.33
N GLY A 20 -1.82 -0.70 -19.23
CA GLY A 20 -0.70 0.18 -18.91
C GLY A 20 0.43 -0.52 -18.14
N ILE A 21 0.96 0.17 -17.13
CA ILE A 21 2.07 -0.33 -16.29
C ILE A 21 1.68 -1.63 -15.57
N GLY A 22 0.44 -1.75 -15.09
CA GLY A 22 -0.01 -2.93 -14.35
C GLY A 22 0.02 -4.20 -15.20
N LEU A 23 -0.48 -4.14 -16.44
CA LEU A 23 -0.44 -5.28 -17.37
C LEU A 23 1.00 -5.65 -17.75
N ALA A 24 1.85 -4.65 -17.99
CA ALA A 24 3.26 -4.88 -18.29
C ALA A 24 3.99 -5.52 -17.08
N ALA A 25 3.70 -5.07 -15.85
CA ALA A 25 4.23 -5.66 -14.63
C ALA A 25 3.75 -7.10 -14.43
N ALA A 26 2.44 -7.36 -14.62
CA ALA A 26 1.86 -8.70 -14.55
C ALA A 26 2.51 -9.65 -15.58
N THR A 27 2.69 -9.19 -16.82
CA THR A 27 3.36 -9.94 -17.88
C THR A 27 4.82 -10.26 -17.50
N GLY A 28 5.56 -9.27 -17.01
CA GLY A 28 6.95 -9.45 -16.61
C GLY A 28 7.12 -10.43 -15.46
N LEU A 29 6.26 -10.33 -14.44
CA LEU A 29 6.29 -11.23 -13.27
C LEU A 29 5.85 -12.65 -13.63
N ALA A 30 4.87 -12.82 -14.51
CA ALA A 30 4.53 -14.12 -15.09
C ALA A 30 5.70 -14.73 -15.87
N GLY A 31 6.45 -13.90 -16.62
CA GLY A 31 7.69 -14.32 -17.31
C GLY A 31 8.83 -14.75 -16.38
N LEU A 32 8.78 -14.34 -15.10
CA LEU A 32 9.65 -14.80 -14.01
C LEU A 32 9.07 -15.98 -13.22
N ARG A 33 7.99 -16.59 -13.73
CA ARG A 33 7.28 -17.76 -13.17
C ARG A 33 6.47 -17.53 -11.90
N ALA A 34 6.12 -16.28 -11.60
CA ALA A 34 5.08 -16.01 -10.61
C ALA A 34 3.72 -16.53 -11.07
N ARG A 35 2.89 -16.97 -10.13
CA ARG A 35 1.43 -16.99 -10.31
C ARG A 35 0.91 -15.58 -10.07
N VAL A 36 0.21 -15.01 -11.05
CA VAL A 36 -0.18 -13.59 -11.03
C VAL A 36 -1.70 -13.43 -11.01
N GLY A 37 -2.23 -12.82 -9.96
CA GLY A 37 -3.59 -12.31 -9.90
C GLY A 37 -3.66 -10.90 -10.46
N ILE A 38 -4.50 -10.66 -11.47
CA ILE A 38 -4.75 -9.35 -12.06
C ILE A 38 -6.07 -8.81 -11.55
N VAL A 39 -6.06 -7.63 -10.93
CA VAL A 39 -7.29 -6.93 -10.51
C VAL A 39 -7.69 -5.88 -11.54
N GLY A 40 -8.96 -5.87 -11.93
CA GLY A 40 -9.56 -4.83 -12.78
C GLY A 40 -11.05 -4.61 -12.50
N ARG A 41 -11.62 -3.54 -13.07
CA ARG A 41 -13.03 -3.15 -12.88
C ARG A 41 -14.03 -3.85 -13.81
N SER A 42 -13.56 -4.75 -14.66
CA SER A 42 -14.39 -5.33 -15.73
C SER A 42 -13.89 -6.72 -16.05
N ALA A 43 -14.77 -7.71 -15.91
CA ALA A 43 -14.51 -9.09 -16.30
C ALA A 43 -13.94 -9.21 -17.72
N ALA A 44 -14.54 -8.52 -18.69
CA ALA A 44 -14.11 -8.56 -20.09
C ALA A 44 -12.68 -8.05 -20.29
N ARG A 45 -12.32 -6.91 -19.65
CA ARG A 45 -10.94 -6.39 -19.72
C ARG A 45 -9.96 -7.26 -18.94
N GLY A 46 -10.41 -7.87 -17.84
CA GLY A 46 -9.64 -8.85 -17.08
C GLY A 46 -9.30 -10.09 -17.90
N ALA A 47 -10.28 -10.68 -18.57
CA ALA A 47 -10.09 -11.82 -19.47
C ALA A 47 -9.12 -11.49 -20.62
N ALA A 48 -9.34 -10.37 -21.31
CA ALA A 48 -8.45 -9.93 -22.39
C ALA A 48 -7.00 -9.68 -21.91
N ALA A 49 -6.83 -9.14 -20.70
CA ALA A 49 -5.51 -8.96 -20.10
C ALA A 49 -4.83 -10.29 -19.77
N ALA A 50 -5.57 -11.26 -19.21
CA ALA A 50 -5.04 -12.60 -18.94
C ALA A 50 -4.62 -13.32 -20.23
N ASP A 51 -5.41 -13.21 -21.30
CA ASP A 51 -5.08 -13.81 -22.60
C ASP A 51 -3.86 -13.14 -23.25
N ALA A 52 -3.72 -11.82 -23.09
CA ALA A 52 -2.52 -11.10 -23.54
C ALA A 52 -1.26 -11.55 -22.78
N VAL A 53 -1.36 -11.81 -21.47
CA VAL A 53 -0.25 -12.38 -20.69
C VAL A 53 0.09 -13.78 -21.18
N ARG A 54 -0.91 -14.67 -21.32
CA ARG A 54 -0.70 -16.07 -21.75
C ARG A 54 -0.14 -16.16 -23.16
N SER A 55 -0.51 -15.24 -24.05
CA SER A 55 0.03 -15.18 -25.41
C SER A 55 1.53 -14.85 -25.44
N LYS A 56 2.02 -14.05 -24.48
CA LYS A 56 3.44 -13.72 -24.32
C LYS A 56 4.21 -14.75 -23.49
N VAL A 57 3.52 -15.37 -22.53
CA VAL A 57 4.08 -16.35 -21.60
C VAL A 57 3.13 -17.56 -21.53
N PRO A 58 3.26 -18.54 -22.45
CA PRO A 58 2.31 -19.66 -22.55
C PRO A 58 2.15 -20.52 -21.30
N SER A 59 3.15 -20.51 -20.40
CA SER A 59 3.12 -21.24 -19.12
C SER A 59 2.61 -20.39 -17.94
N ALA A 60 2.15 -19.16 -18.19
CA ALA A 60 1.72 -18.25 -17.14
C ALA A 60 0.48 -18.77 -16.41
N GLN A 61 0.58 -18.79 -15.08
CA GLN A 61 -0.56 -18.97 -14.20
C GLN A 61 -1.14 -17.58 -13.89
N VAL A 62 -2.31 -17.29 -14.46
CA VAL A 62 -2.95 -15.98 -14.33
C VAL A 62 -4.37 -16.16 -13.84
N ASP A 63 -4.68 -15.55 -12.69
CA ASP A 63 -6.03 -15.41 -12.16
C ASP A 63 -6.53 -13.98 -12.39
N VAL A 64 -7.85 -13.81 -12.50
CA VAL A 64 -8.49 -12.51 -12.72
C VAL A 64 -9.44 -12.24 -11.57
N PHE A 65 -9.29 -11.07 -10.94
CA PHE A 65 -10.19 -10.58 -9.91
C PHE A 65 -10.89 -9.32 -10.41
N GLU A 66 -12.21 -9.30 -10.32
CA GLU A 66 -13.00 -8.12 -10.64
C GLU A 66 -13.28 -7.33 -9.36
N ALA A 67 -12.98 -6.03 -9.35
CA ALA A 67 -13.33 -5.13 -8.25
C ALA A 67 -13.26 -3.66 -8.70
N ASP A 68 -14.23 -2.85 -8.25
CA ASP A 68 -14.10 -1.39 -8.26
C ASP A 68 -13.40 -0.90 -6.99
N LEU A 69 -12.10 -0.64 -7.11
CA LEU A 69 -11.28 -0.16 -6.01
C LEU A 69 -11.61 1.26 -5.53
N SER A 70 -12.52 1.98 -6.20
CA SER A 70 -13.06 3.24 -5.67
C SER A 70 -14.14 3.03 -4.60
N ALA A 71 -14.66 1.81 -4.45
CA ALA A 71 -15.62 1.43 -3.42
C ALA A 71 -14.97 0.54 -2.34
N GLN A 72 -15.04 0.93 -1.07
CA GLN A 72 -14.40 0.23 0.04
C GLN A 72 -15.00 -1.17 0.28
N SER A 73 -16.31 -1.34 0.04
CA SER A 73 -16.98 -2.63 0.11
C SER A 73 -16.39 -3.63 -0.89
N GLU A 74 -16.11 -3.19 -2.11
CA GLU A 74 -15.47 -3.99 -3.16
C GLU A 74 -14.01 -4.32 -2.84
N VAL A 75 -13.27 -3.41 -2.18
CA VAL A 75 -11.90 -3.70 -1.71
C VAL A 75 -11.91 -4.83 -0.67
N ARG A 76 -12.86 -4.83 0.27
CA ARG A 76 -12.99 -5.90 1.28
C ARG A 76 -13.44 -7.23 0.65
N ARG A 77 -14.39 -7.18 -0.29
CA ARG A 77 -14.84 -8.34 -1.05
C ARG A 77 -13.67 -8.98 -1.83
N LEU A 78 -12.90 -8.16 -2.53
CA LEU A 78 -11.68 -8.59 -3.22
C LEU A 78 -10.70 -9.26 -2.27
N ALA A 79 -10.42 -8.67 -1.11
CA ALA A 79 -9.50 -9.26 -0.15
C ALA A 79 -9.98 -10.63 0.37
N ALA A 80 -11.29 -10.78 0.60
CA ALA A 80 -11.87 -12.07 0.97
C ALA A 80 -11.73 -13.12 -0.15
N GLU A 81 -11.99 -12.72 -1.41
CA GLU A 81 -11.84 -13.57 -2.59
C GLU A 81 -10.38 -14.02 -2.78
N VAL A 82 -9.42 -13.11 -2.61
CA VAL A 82 -7.98 -13.41 -2.63
C VAL A 82 -7.61 -14.41 -1.53
N LYS A 83 -8.07 -14.20 -0.29
CA LYS A 83 -7.83 -15.13 0.83
C LYS A 83 -8.44 -16.52 0.62
N ALA A 84 -9.58 -16.59 -0.08
CA ALA A 84 -10.20 -17.86 -0.44
C ALA A 84 -9.45 -18.58 -1.59
N THR A 85 -8.83 -17.81 -2.49
CA THR A 85 -8.18 -18.34 -3.69
C THR A 85 -6.73 -18.73 -3.44
N TYR A 86 -6.02 -17.98 -2.58
CA TYR A 86 -4.59 -18.12 -2.35
C TYR A 86 -4.28 -18.52 -0.91
N SER A 87 -3.52 -19.60 -0.77
CA SER A 87 -2.94 -20.01 0.52
C SER A 87 -1.72 -19.19 0.93
N ARG A 88 -1.15 -18.41 0.00
CA ARG A 88 -0.02 -17.49 0.22
C ARG A 88 -0.11 -16.28 -0.72
N LEU A 89 0.40 -15.14 -0.27
CA LEU A 89 0.60 -13.94 -1.08
C LEU A 89 1.99 -13.39 -0.81
N ASP A 90 2.91 -13.57 -1.76
CA ASP A 90 4.30 -13.16 -1.63
C ASP A 90 4.51 -11.70 -2.00
N VAL A 91 3.73 -11.18 -2.95
CA VAL A 91 3.84 -9.78 -3.37
C VAL A 91 2.48 -9.16 -3.61
N LEU A 92 2.24 -8.01 -3.00
CA LEU A 92 1.12 -7.11 -3.32
C LEU A 92 1.65 -5.89 -4.07
N VAL A 93 1.22 -5.70 -5.31
CA VAL A 93 1.53 -4.51 -6.12
C VAL A 93 0.31 -3.58 -6.17
N ASN A 94 0.36 -2.54 -5.35
CA ASN A 94 -0.59 -1.43 -5.33
C ASN A 94 -0.30 -0.46 -6.48
N ASN A 95 -0.72 -0.84 -7.70
CA ASN A 95 -0.48 -0.10 -8.94
C ASN A 95 -1.71 0.71 -9.41
N ALA A 96 -2.94 0.31 -9.05
CA ALA A 96 -4.13 1.02 -9.47
C ALA A 96 -4.08 2.51 -9.08
N GLY A 97 -4.59 3.36 -9.98
CA GLY A 97 -4.74 4.78 -9.70
C GLY A 97 -5.32 5.53 -10.90
N GLY A 98 -5.84 6.72 -10.60
CA GLY A 98 -6.43 7.62 -11.58
C GLY A 98 -6.21 9.09 -11.22
N TYR A 99 -6.77 9.94 -12.08
CA TYR A 99 -6.73 11.39 -11.98
C TYR A 99 -8.06 11.94 -12.47
N TRP A 100 -8.65 12.84 -11.69
CA TRP A 100 -9.88 13.55 -12.03
C TRP A 100 -9.66 15.05 -11.91
N SER A 101 -9.96 15.78 -13.00
CA SER A 101 -9.81 17.24 -13.03
C SER A 101 -10.85 17.94 -12.15
N HIS A 102 -12.04 17.35 -12.06
CA HIS A 102 -13.16 17.81 -11.25
C HIS A 102 -13.39 16.88 -10.05
N ARG A 103 -14.10 17.37 -9.02
CA ARG A 103 -14.42 16.58 -7.84
C ARG A 103 -15.53 15.59 -8.16
N HIS A 104 -15.25 14.31 -7.98
CA HIS A 104 -16.26 13.24 -8.02
C HIS A 104 -16.32 12.57 -6.66
N VAL A 105 -17.51 12.08 -6.30
CA VAL A 105 -17.77 11.39 -5.04
C VAL A 105 -18.07 9.93 -5.34
N THR A 106 -17.44 9.00 -4.61
CA THR A 106 -17.69 7.56 -4.75
C THR A 106 -18.99 7.16 -4.05
N ALA A 107 -19.39 5.89 -4.21
CA ALA A 107 -20.55 5.33 -3.51
C ALA A 107 -20.45 5.42 -1.97
N ASP A 108 -19.23 5.50 -1.42
CA ASP A 108 -18.97 5.63 0.02
C ASP A 108 -18.92 7.10 0.49
N GLY A 109 -19.26 8.07 -0.36
CA GLY A 109 -19.17 9.48 -0.02
C GLY A 109 -17.75 10.05 -0.03
N LEU A 110 -16.78 9.36 -0.66
CA LEU A 110 -15.38 9.76 -0.66
C LEU A 110 -14.96 10.50 -1.92
N GLU A 111 -13.99 11.41 -1.83
CA GLU A 111 -13.36 11.98 -3.03
C GLU A 111 -12.67 10.89 -3.87
N HIS A 112 -12.98 10.83 -5.16
CA HIS A 112 -12.66 9.70 -6.02
C HIS A 112 -11.14 9.42 -6.18
N THR A 113 -10.32 10.46 -6.33
CA THR A 113 -8.85 10.33 -6.42
C THR A 113 -8.27 9.80 -5.11
N PHE A 114 -8.72 10.32 -3.97
CA PHE A 114 -8.31 9.90 -2.64
C PHE A 114 -8.73 8.46 -2.34
N ALA A 115 -9.98 8.12 -2.65
CA ALA A 115 -10.53 6.77 -2.51
C ALA A 115 -9.70 5.75 -3.29
N LEU A 116 -9.52 5.95 -4.60
CA LEU A 116 -8.84 5.00 -5.45
C LEU A 116 -7.32 4.97 -5.22
N ASN A 117 -6.67 6.14 -5.17
CA ASN A 117 -5.20 6.19 -5.18
C ASN A 117 -4.58 5.88 -3.82
N HIS A 118 -5.31 6.11 -2.72
CA HIS A 118 -4.76 6.01 -1.37
C HIS A 118 -5.57 5.11 -0.43
N LEU A 119 -6.88 5.32 -0.31
CA LEU A 119 -7.68 4.51 0.63
C LEU A 119 -7.76 3.05 0.18
N ALA A 120 -7.87 2.79 -1.13
CA ALA A 120 -7.87 1.44 -1.66
C ALA A 120 -6.58 0.65 -1.36
N PRO A 121 -5.35 1.14 -1.66
CA PRO A 121 -4.13 0.43 -1.30
C PRO A 121 -3.92 0.33 0.21
N PHE A 122 -4.33 1.35 1.00
CA PHE A 122 -4.31 1.26 2.47
C PHE A 122 -5.19 0.10 2.96
N LEU A 123 -6.46 0.10 2.58
CA LEU A 123 -7.44 -0.87 3.03
C LEU A 123 -7.13 -2.28 2.53
N LEU A 124 -6.78 -2.44 1.25
CA LEU A 124 -6.44 -3.75 0.68
C LEU A 124 -5.21 -4.36 1.38
N THR A 125 -4.18 -3.54 1.65
CA THR A 125 -2.98 -4.01 2.36
C THR A 125 -3.31 -4.41 3.80
N HIS A 126 -4.18 -3.65 4.47
CA HIS A 126 -4.64 -4.00 5.82
C HIS A 126 -5.44 -5.31 5.84
N GLU A 127 -6.40 -5.49 4.92
CA GLU A 127 -7.23 -6.70 4.83
C GLU A 127 -6.45 -7.99 4.47
N LEU A 128 -5.31 -7.82 3.79
CA LEU A 128 -4.40 -8.89 3.38
C LEU A 128 -3.18 -9.03 4.32
N HIS A 129 -3.12 -8.26 5.40
CA HIS A 129 -1.98 -8.21 6.32
C HIS A 129 -1.59 -9.62 6.82
N ASP A 130 -2.54 -10.36 7.38
CA ASP A 130 -2.24 -11.66 8.00
C ASP A 130 -1.78 -12.69 6.96
N LEU A 131 -2.34 -12.63 5.74
CA LEU A 131 -1.91 -13.48 4.63
C LEU A 131 -0.47 -13.14 4.19
N LEU A 132 -0.13 -11.84 4.11
CA LEU A 132 1.22 -11.39 3.77
C LEU A 132 2.24 -11.83 4.84
N VAL A 133 1.91 -11.68 6.12
CA VAL A 133 2.76 -12.10 7.24
C VAL A 133 2.95 -13.62 7.26
N ALA A 134 1.87 -14.40 7.08
CA ALA A 134 1.95 -15.86 6.97
C ALA A 134 2.76 -16.33 5.75
N SER A 135 2.91 -15.47 4.74
CA SER A 135 3.66 -15.74 3.51
C SER A 135 5.11 -15.27 3.55
N ALA A 136 5.56 -14.69 4.67
CA ALA A 136 6.89 -14.10 4.79
C ALA A 136 8.00 -15.09 4.35
N PRO A 137 9.04 -14.62 3.62
CA PRO A 137 9.25 -13.22 3.21
C PRO A 137 8.28 -12.78 2.12
N ALA A 138 7.65 -11.62 2.34
CA ALA A 138 6.66 -11.03 1.43
C ALA A 138 6.90 -9.52 1.23
N ARG A 139 6.36 -8.95 0.16
CA ARG A 139 6.63 -7.56 -0.26
C ARG A 139 5.36 -6.81 -0.62
N VAL A 140 5.22 -5.59 -0.10
CA VAL A 140 4.23 -4.61 -0.56
C VAL A 140 4.94 -3.54 -1.39
N VAL A 141 4.51 -3.40 -2.65
CA VAL A 141 5.06 -2.44 -3.61
C VAL A 141 3.97 -1.44 -3.99
N THR A 142 4.15 -0.18 -3.62
CA THR A 142 3.16 0.88 -3.87
C THR A 142 3.61 1.84 -4.97
N VAL A 143 2.76 2.07 -5.96
CA VAL A 143 3.03 3.00 -7.06
C VAL A 143 2.57 4.42 -6.70
N SER A 144 3.55 5.29 -6.48
CA SER A 144 3.37 6.73 -6.34
C SER A 144 3.70 7.44 -7.68
N SER A 145 4.16 8.69 -7.63
CA SER A 145 4.54 9.52 -8.77
C SER A 145 5.50 10.62 -8.31
N GLY A 146 6.30 11.19 -9.23
CA GLY A 146 7.07 12.41 -8.97
C GLY A 146 6.21 13.58 -8.47
N ALA A 147 4.90 13.55 -8.77
CA ALA A 147 3.88 14.45 -8.23
C ALA A 147 3.88 14.55 -6.69
N GLN A 148 4.30 13.50 -5.98
CA GLN A 148 4.43 13.52 -4.51
C GLN A 148 5.31 14.66 -4.00
N ALA A 149 6.29 15.11 -4.80
CA ALA A 149 7.20 16.18 -4.40
C ALA A 149 6.51 17.54 -4.23
N MET A 150 5.39 17.74 -4.93
CA MET A 150 4.54 18.92 -4.85
C MET A 150 3.31 18.69 -3.95
N GLY A 151 3.22 17.54 -3.29
CA GLY A 151 2.10 17.17 -2.44
C GLY A 151 2.15 17.87 -1.09
N ARG A 152 0.96 18.18 -0.56
CA ARG A 152 0.74 18.56 0.83
C ARG A 152 -0.49 17.79 1.30
N ILE A 153 -0.44 17.27 2.53
CA ILE A 153 -1.62 16.69 3.16
C ILE A 153 -2.36 17.83 3.85
N ASP A 154 -3.57 18.09 3.40
CA ASP A 154 -4.51 19.03 4.00
C ASP A 154 -5.45 18.26 4.92
N PHE A 155 -5.08 18.14 6.19
CA PHE A 155 -5.87 17.40 7.17
C PHE A 155 -7.22 18.07 7.47
N ASP A 156 -7.37 19.36 7.17
CA ASP A 156 -8.60 20.12 7.41
C ASP A 156 -9.59 20.03 6.23
N ASP A 157 -9.14 19.54 5.06
CA ASP A 157 -9.95 19.33 3.85
C ASP A 157 -9.42 18.17 2.98
N LEU A 158 -9.21 16.99 3.58
CA LEU A 158 -8.63 15.82 2.89
C LEU A 158 -9.39 15.44 1.61
N GLN A 159 -10.70 15.67 1.61
CA GLN A 159 -11.63 15.32 0.54
C GLN A 159 -11.89 16.46 -0.47
N GLY A 160 -11.26 17.62 -0.27
CA GLY A 160 -11.43 18.79 -1.14
C GLY A 160 -12.88 19.30 -1.21
N GLU A 161 -13.63 19.21 -0.12
CA GLU A 161 -15.03 19.67 -0.03
C GLU A 161 -15.13 21.19 -0.09
N ARG A 162 -14.14 21.91 0.47
CA ARG A 162 -14.12 23.38 0.46
C ARG A 162 -13.52 23.92 -0.83
N SER A 163 -12.43 23.31 -1.30
CA SER A 163 -11.77 23.71 -2.54
C SER A 163 -11.11 22.51 -3.22
N TYR A 164 -11.65 22.09 -4.37
CA TYR A 164 -11.06 21.03 -5.17
C TYR A 164 -10.19 21.57 -6.31
N ASN A 165 -9.06 20.91 -6.52
CA ASN A 165 -8.22 21.05 -7.72
C ASN A 165 -7.61 19.68 -8.03
N GLY A 166 -7.85 19.14 -9.23
CA GLY A 166 -7.43 17.78 -9.58
C GLY A 166 -5.93 17.54 -9.44
N GLN A 167 -5.08 18.49 -9.82
CA GLN A 167 -3.64 18.37 -9.66
C GLN A 167 -3.22 18.35 -8.18
N ARG A 168 -3.83 19.20 -7.34
CA ARG A 168 -3.58 19.21 -5.89
C ARG A 168 -4.03 17.90 -5.24
N ALA A 169 -5.24 17.42 -5.57
CA ALA A 169 -5.75 16.13 -5.08
C ALA A 169 -4.84 14.97 -5.49
N TYR A 170 -4.40 14.96 -6.74
CA TYR A 170 -3.46 13.95 -7.23
C TYR A 170 -2.09 14.00 -6.52
N ASN A 171 -1.47 15.18 -6.41
CA ASN A 171 -0.21 15.37 -5.69
C ASN A 171 -0.32 14.92 -4.23
N GLN A 172 -1.42 15.30 -3.55
CA GLN A 172 -1.75 14.86 -2.19
C GLN A 172 -1.83 13.33 -2.11
N SER A 173 -2.60 12.69 -3.00
CA SER A 173 -2.75 11.21 -3.00
C SER A 173 -1.42 10.48 -3.20
N LYS A 174 -0.54 11.01 -4.04
CA LYS A 174 0.78 10.41 -4.30
C LYS A 174 1.77 10.64 -3.16
N LEU A 175 1.68 11.77 -2.45
CA LEU A 175 2.37 11.96 -1.18
C LEU A 175 1.84 11.02 -0.10
N ALA A 176 0.52 10.84 -0.01
CA ALA A 176 -0.11 9.93 0.94
C ALA A 176 0.40 8.48 0.77
N ASN A 177 0.61 8.01 -0.47
CA ASN A 177 1.22 6.70 -0.73
C ASN A 177 2.68 6.58 -0.24
N VAL A 178 3.47 7.65 -0.30
CA VAL A 178 4.83 7.67 0.25
C VAL A 178 4.78 7.57 1.77
N LEU A 179 3.95 8.39 2.42
CA LEU A 179 3.78 8.40 3.87
C LEU A 179 3.24 7.05 4.39
N PHE A 180 2.24 6.51 3.72
CA PHE A 180 1.69 5.18 4.01
C PHE A 180 2.76 4.11 3.94
N THR A 181 3.58 4.09 2.89
CA THR A 181 4.62 3.07 2.75
C THR A 181 5.67 3.17 3.86
N TYR A 182 6.05 4.38 4.27
CA TYR A 182 7.02 4.56 5.35
C TYR A 182 6.46 4.13 6.70
N GLU A 183 5.20 4.47 6.99
CA GLU A 183 4.55 4.03 8.22
C GLU A 183 4.29 2.51 8.21
N LEU A 184 3.87 1.95 7.08
CA LEU A 184 3.69 0.52 6.90
C LEU A 184 5.02 -0.23 7.14
N ALA A 185 6.13 0.25 6.57
CA ALA A 185 7.44 -0.32 6.79
C ALA A 185 7.82 -0.36 8.27
N ARG A 186 7.56 0.73 9.01
CA ARG A 186 7.81 0.81 10.46
C ARG A 186 6.93 -0.18 11.24
N ARG A 187 5.67 -0.35 10.84
CA ARG A 187 4.72 -1.29 11.50
C ARG A 187 5.02 -2.76 11.20
N LEU A 188 5.65 -3.05 10.07
CA LEU A 188 6.02 -4.41 9.65
C LEU A 188 7.41 -4.84 10.17
N GLU A 189 8.09 -4.02 10.97
CA GLU A 189 9.37 -4.42 11.58
C GLU A 189 9.22 -5.74 12.35
N GLY A 190 10.07 -6.72 12.03
CA GLY A 190 10.05 -8.05 12.66
C GLY A 190 9.05 -9.06 12.09
N THR A 191 8.18 -8.67 11.14
CA THR A 191 7.20 -9.62 10.54
C THR A 191 7.76 -10.39 9.33
N GLY A 192 8.90 -9.96 8.79
CA GLY A 192 9.47 -10.49 7.55
C GLY A 192 8.79 -9.96 6.27
N VAL A 193 7.87 -9.00 6.39
CA VAL A 193 7.23 -8.31 5.26
C VAL A 193 7.88 -6.95 5.04
N THR A 194 8.24 -6.61 3.80
CA THR A 194 8.79 -5.29 3.46
C THR A 194 7.79 -4.41 2.72
N ALA A 195 7.94 -3.10 2.83
CA ALA A 195 7.14 -2.13 2.10
C ALA A 195 8.02 -1.12 1.36
N THR A 196 7.81 -0.97 0.05
CA THR A 196 8.55 -0.04 -0.81
C THR A 196 7.60 0.78 -1.68
N VAL A 197 8.02 1.99 -2.05
CA VAL A 197 7.24 2.91 -2.89
C VAL A 197 8.07 3.37 -4.06
N LEU A 198 7.45 3.57 -5.22
CA LEU A 198 8.17 3.95 -6.44
C LEU A 198 7.47 5.04 -7.25
N HIS A 199 8.23 5.69 -8.12
CA HIS A 199 7.72 6.43 -9.27
C HIS A 199 8.14 5.74 -10.58
N PRO A 200 7.20 5.41 -11.48
CA PRO A 200 7.50 4.68 -12.71
C PRO A 200 8.12 5.56 -13.83
N GLY A 201 8.18 6.87 -13.65
CA GLY A 201 8.41 7.83 -14.74
C GLY A 201 7.09 8.38 -15.30
N VAL A 202 7.19 9.24 -16.31
CA VAL A 202 6.04 9.68 -17.10
C VAL A 202 5.77 8.62 -18.16
N VAL A 203 4.67 7.87 -18.06
CA VAL A 203 4.42 6.67 -18.89
C VAL A 203 3.16 6.82 -19.72
N ARG A 204 3.23 6.42 -21.00
CA ARG A 204 2.09 6.42 -21.93
C ARG A 204 1.06 5.39 -21.47
N THR A 205 -0.01 5.84 -20.82
CA THR A 205 -1.13 4.99 -20.40
C THR A 205 -2.45 5.73 -20.65
N SER A 206 -3.58 5.04 -20.47
CA SER A 206 -4.91 5.66 -20.46
C SER A 206 -5.21 6.47 -19.18
N PHE A 207 -4.19 6.74 -18.36
CA PHE A 207 -4.29 7.47 -17.11
C PHE A 207 -4.87 8.88 -17.30
N GLY A 208 -5.88 9.23 -16.50
CA GLY A 208 -6.53 10.55 -16.51
C GLY A 208 -7.46 10.81 -17.70
N GLN A 209 -7.79 9.81 -18.52
CA GLN A 209 -8.72 10.00 -19.65
C GLN A 209 -10.19 10.11 -19.21
N GLU A 210 -10.55 9.56 -18.05
CA GLU A 210 -11.93 9.54 -17.53
C GLU A 210 -12.49 10.94 -17.26
N ASP A 211 -11.65 11.86 -16.76
CA ASP A 211 -12.02 13.25 -16.53
C ASP A 211 -10.83 14.18 -16.80
N SER A 212 -10.49 14.30 -18.09
CA SER A 212 -9.39 15.14 -18.56
C SER A 212 -9.86 16.56 -18.85
N ASP A 213 -9.24 17.54 -18.19
CA ASP A 213 -9.43 18.95 -18.51
C ASP A 213 -9.05 19.24 -19.97
N ARG A 214 -9.69 20.26 -20.56
CA ARG A 214 -9.41 20.70 -21.94
C ARG A 214 -7.92 20.99 -22.16
N TRP A 215 -7.25 21.52 -21.14
CA TRP A 215 -5.80 21.74 -21.12
C TRP A 215 -5.01 20.43 -21.20
N MET A 216 -5.39 19.41 -20.42
CA MET A 216 -4.70 18.12 -20.43
C MET A 216 -4.88 17.40 -21.76
N ARG A 217 -6.04 17.52 -22.40
CA ARG A 217 -6.29 17.01 -23.76
C ARG A 217 -5.42 17.69 -24.83
N LEU A 218 -5.05 18.96 -24.62
CA LEU A 218 -4.20 19.73 -25.54
C LEU A 218 -2.70 19.41 -25.37
N VAL A 219 -2.25 19.20 -24.13
CA VAL A 219 -0.83 18.98 -23.81
C VAL A 219 -0.41 17.51 -23.95
N LEU A 220 -1.28 16.55 -23.65
CA LEU A 220 -0.96 15.11 -23.66
C LEU A 220 -0.42 14.60 -25.02
N PRO A 221 -0.91 15.06 -26.20
CA PRO A 221 -0.33 14.71 -27.49
C PRO A 221 1.10 15.26 -27.68
N LEU A 222 1.40 16.43 -27.11
CA LEU A 222 2.68 17.12 -27.27
C LEU A 222 3.79 16.48 -26.43
N VAL A 223 3.46 15.99 -25.23
CA VAL A 223 4.43 15.31 -24.35
C VAL A 223 4.58 13.82 -24.64
N ARG A 224 3.64 13.23 -25.41
CA ARG A 224 3.57 11.80 -25.77
C ARG A 224 4.88 11.20 -26.30
N PRO A 225 5.67 11.89 -27.15
CA PRO A 225 6.96 11.37 -27.64
C PRO A 225 8.03 11.22 -26.54
N PHE A 226 7.92 11.97 -25.44
CA PHE A 226 8.87 11.96 -24.33
C PHE A 226 8.44 11.04 -23.18
N MET A 227 7.28 10.40 -23.30
CA MET A 227 6.75 9.48 -22.30
C MET A 227 7.28 8.05 -22.53
N LYS A 228 7.63 7.38 -21.44
CA LYS A 228 8.07 5.97 -21.45
C LYS A 228 6.98 5.03 -21.95
N THR A 229 7.38 3.88 -22.49
CA THR A 229 6.45 2.77 -22.76
C THR A 229 5.96 2.13 -21.45
N PRO A 230 4.80 1.45 -21.44
CA PRO A 230 4.36 0.66 -20.30
C PRO A 230 5.42 -0.32 -19.78
N ASP A 231 6.15 -0.99 -20.68
CA ASP A 231 7.21 -1.94 -20.31
C ASP A 231 8.37 -1.25 -19.57
N GLN A 232 8.79 -0.07 -20.06
CA GLN A 232 9.80 0.76 -19.37
C GLN A 232 9.28 1.28 -18.02
N GLY A 233 7.99 1.56 -17.90
CA GLY A 233 7.34 1.94 -16.66
C GLY A 233 7.24 0.80 -15.65
N ALA A 234 7.07 -0.43 -16.12
CA ALA A 234 6.96 -1.64 -15.32
C ALA A 234 8.30 -2.16 -14.77
N ALA A 235 9.43 -1.72 -15.32
CA ALA A 235 10.75 -2.16 -14.90
C ALA A 235 11.01 -1.97 -13.38
N THR A 236 10.60 -0.82 -12.81
CA THR A 236 10.79 -0.59 -11.35
C THR A 236 9.82 -1.39 -10.49
N PRO A 237 8.50 -1.49 -10.80
CA PRO A 237 7.60 -2.42 -10.13
C PRO A 237 8.10 -3.88 -10.15
N ILE A 238 8.52 -4.39 -11.32
CA ILE A 238 9.03 -5.76 -11.45
C ILE A 238 10.28 -5.94 -10.60
N TYR A 239 11.25 -5.01 -10.69
CA TYR A 239 12.47 -5.05 -9.87
C TYR A 239 12.18 -5.13 -8.36
N LEU A 240 11.27 -4.29 -7.85
CA LEU A 240 10.92 -4.30 -6.44
C LEU A 240 10.17 -5.57 -6.02
N ALA A 241 9.35 -6.11 -6.93
CA ALA A 241 8.61 -7.34 -6.69
C ALA A 241 9.50 -8.59 -6.72
N SER A 242 10.57 -8.62 -7.53
CA SER A 242 11.27 -9.88 -7.83
C SER A 242 12.78 -9.90 -7.61
N SER A 243 13.45 -8.76 -7.48
CA SER A 243 14.91 -8.75 -7.40
C SER A 243 15.40 -9.17 -6.01
N PRO A 244 16.39 -10.08 -5.89
CA PRO A 244 17.07 -10.36 -4.63
C PRO A 244 17.86 -9.16 -4.08
N GLU A 245 18.26 -8.21 -4.95
CA GLU A 245 19.04 -7.03 -4.54
C GLU A 245 18.29 -6.10 -3.57
N VAL A 246 16.97 -6.23 -3.49
CA VAL A 246 16.11 -5.46 -2.58
C VAL A 246 15.50 -6.32 -1.48
N ASP A 247 16.02 -7.53 -1.26
CA ASP A 247 15.66 -8.33 -0.09
C ASP A 247 15.93 -7.55 1.20
N GLY A 248 14.94 -7.55 2.11
CA GLY A 248 14.99 -6.80 3.37
C GLY A 248 14.90 -5.29 3.24
N VAL A 249 14.90 -4.71 2.02
CA VAL A 249 14.75 -3.27 1.83
C VAL A 249 13.30 -2.87 2.11
N SER A 250 13.10 -2.01 3.11
CA SER A 250 11.79 -1.50 3.52
C SER A 250 11.87 0.01 3.78
N GLY A 251 10.75 0.72 3.67
CA GLY A 251 10.66 2.17 3.95
C GLY A 251 11.40 3.05 2.93
N ALA A 252 11.63 2.56 1.72
CA ALA A 252 12.42 3.24 0.70
C ALA A 252 11.59 3.69 -0.50
N TYR A 253 11.97 4.85 -1.06
CA TYR A 253 11.40 5.41 -2.28
C TYR A 253 12.34 5.18 -3.47
N PHE A 254 11.81 4.66 -4.57
CA PHE A 254 12.57 4.26 -5.75
C PHE A 254 12.17 5.04 -7.00
N ALA A 255 13.15 5.32 -7.84
CA ALA A 255 12.94 5.70 -9.23
C ALA A 255 14.07 5.14 -10.09
N HIS A 256 13.72 4.57 -11.25
CA HIS A 256 14.69 3.92 -12.14
C HIS A 256 15.50 2.82 -11.43
N GLN A 257 14.82 1.96 -10.66
CA GLN A 257 15.42 0.85 -9.90
C GLN A 257 16.49 1.28 -8.87
N ARG A 258 16.56 2.58 -8.53
CA ARG A 258 17.49 3.11 -7.52
C ARG A 258 16.74 3.81 -6.41
N THR A 259 17.25 3.67 -5.20
CA THR A 259 16.78 4.43 -4.04
C THR A 259 17.00 5.93 -4.27
N LYS A 260 15.98 6.73 -3.99
CA LYS A 260 15.98 8.19 -4.08
C LYS A 260 15.40 8.80 -2.80
N LYS A 261 15.70 10.08 -2.57
CA LYS A 261 15.04 10.86 -1.53
C LYS A 261 13.64 11.25 -2.00
N SER A 262 12.63 11.00 -1.17
CA SER A 262 11.29 11.58 -1.33
C SER A 262 11.23 12.97 -0.68
N SER A 263 10.11 13.69 -0.84
CA SER A 263 9.94 15.04 -0.27
C SER A 263 9.91 15.08 1.25
N LYS A 264 9.56 13.97 1.90
CA LYS A 264 9.46 13.86 3.36
C LYS A 264 10.68 13.20 4.01
N GLY A 265 11.71 12.87 3.21
CA GLY A 265 12.84 12.07 3.66
C GLY A 265 12.42 10.63 3.98
N GLN A 266 13.35 9.68 3.88
CA GLN A 266 13.07 8.33 4.38
C GLN A 266 12.93 8.41 5.91
N LEU A 267 11.84 7.88 6.47
CA LEU A 267 11.77 7.69 7.92
C LEU A 267 12.89 6.71 8.29
N ARG A 268 13.89 7.19 9.06
CA ARG A 268 14.89 6.30 9.63
C ARG A 268 14.19 5.41 10.67
N PRO A 269 14.47 4.10 10.72
CA PRO A 269 14.06 3.28 11.86
C PRO A 269 14.55 3.95 13.14
N ARG A 270 13.71 4.01 14.18
CA ARG A 270 14.23 4.39 15.50
C ARG A 270 15.21 3.30 15.94
N PRO A 271 16.41 3.63 16.44
CA PRO A 271 17.24 2.61 17.07
C PRO A 271 16.42 1.97 18.20
N GLY A 272 16.33 0.64 18.20
CA GLY A 272 15.71 -0.10 19.28
C GLY A 272 16.36 0.22 20.62
N PRO A 273 15.67 0.00 21.75
CA PRO A 273 16.29 0.16 23.05
C PRO A 273 17.57 -0.68 23.10
N PRO A 274 18.66 -0.16 23.68
CA PRO A 274 19.92 -0.88 23.75
C PRO A 274 19.66 -2.22 24.43
N ALA A 275 20.12 -3.31 23.79
CA ALA A 275 20.17 -4.61 24.42
C ALA A 275 20.89 -4.44 25.77
N LEU A 276 20.21 -4.79 26.86
CA LEU A 276 20.83 -4.88 28.17
C LEU A 276 21.90 -5.98 28.09
N GLY A 277 23.11 -5.57 27.71
CA GLY A 277 24.30 -6.40 27.69
C GLY A 277 24.59 -6.83 29.11
N GLY A 278 24.48 -8.14 29.36
CA GLY A 278 24.98 -8.73 30.57
C GLY A 278 26.48 -8.54 30.67
N GLN A 279 26.95 -8.04 31.82
CA GLN A 279 27.95 -8.65 32.69
C GLN A 279 28.52 -7.62 33.67
N HIS A 280 28.25 -7.79 34.97
CA HIS A 280 29.34 -7.81 35.96
C HIS A 280 28.93 -8.55 37.24
N LEU A 281 29.59 -9.68 37.46
CA LEU A 281 29.71 -10.37 38.74
C LEU A 281 30.74 -9.62 39.59
N ALA A 282 30.36 -9.15 40.79
CA ALA A 282 31.31 -8.90 41.87
C ALA A 282 30.63 -8.99 43.26
N ARG A 283 30.92 -10.11 43.93
CA ARG A 283 31.22 -10.33 45.37
C ARG A 283 30.50 -9.49 46.46
N GLY A 284 29.69 -10.18 47.28
CA GLY A 284 30.03 -10.49 48.69
C GLY A 284 29.53 -9.61 49.86
N HIS A 285 28.62 -10.20 50.67
CA HIS A 285 28.34 -10.07 52.14
C HIS A 285 27.56 -8.85 52.70
N PRO A 286 26.84 -8.98 53.86
CA PRO A 286 26.19 -10.14 54.53
C PRO A 286 24.71 -9.83 54.96
N PRO A 287 23.96 -10.74 55.66
CA PRO A 287 22.50 -10.67 55.76
C PRO A 287 21.99 -9.91 56.99
N GLY A 288 20.86 -9.23 56.84
CA GLY A 288 20.19 -8.53 57.94
C GLY A 288 18.68 -8.40 57.74
N GLN A 289 17.95 -9.26 58.46
CA GLN A 289 16.61 -9.05 59.05
C GLN A 289 15.37 -8.90 58.14
N GLN A 290 14.48 -9.90 58.26
CA GLN A 290 13.04 -9.80 57.96
C GLN A 290 12.35 -8.79 58.90
N PRO A 291 11.15 -8.31 58.53
CA PRO A 291 9.99 -8.86 59.22
C PRO A 291 8.77 -9.17 58.33
N ARG A 292 7.86 -9.90 58.96
CA ARG A 292 6.71 -10.66 58.48
C ARG A 292 5.54 -9.83 57.91
N ALA A 293 4.93 -10.44 56.89
CA ALA A 293 3.50 -10.66 56.62
C ALA A 293 2.41 -9.75 57.24
N ARG A 294 1.44 -9.37 56.40
CA ARG A 294 0.00 -9.44 56.70
C ARG A 294 -0.82 -9.70 55.44
N ARG A 295 -1.77 -10.63 55.57
CA ARG A 295 -2.81 -11.04 54.59
C ARG A 295 -4.13 -10.31 54.86
N GLN A 296 -5.08 -10.50 53.91
CA GLN A 296 -6.55 -10.39 53.97
C GLN A 296 -7.12 -8.97 53.77
N GLY A 297 -8.26 -8.75 53.09
CA GLY A 297 -9.30 -9.61 52.49
C GLY A 297 -10.19 -8.74 51.57
N SER A 298 -10.76 -9.32 50.50
CA SER A 298 -12.21 -9.53 50.29
C SER A 298 -13.11 -8.28 50.37
N ASP A 299 -13.78 -7.88 49.27
CA ASP A 299 -15.21 -8.17 49.09
C ASP A 299 -15.85 -7.70 47.76
N MET A 300 -16.83 -8.50 47.35
CA MET A 300 -17.93 -8.34 46.38
C MET A 300 -18.82 -7.10 46.71
N LYS A 301 -19.71 -6.49 45.90
CA LYS A 301 -20.61 -6.88 44.78
C LYS A 301 -21.47 -5.65 44.37
N LEU A 302 -22.09 -5.70 43.16
CA LEU A 302 -23.39 -5.10 42.72
C LEU A 302 -23.51 -3.54 42.67
N GLY A 303 -24.17 -2.82 41.75
CA GLY A 303 -24.98 -3.11 40.56
C GLY A 303 -26.10 -2.05 40.36
N ARG A 304 -26.01 -1.23 39.27
CA ARG A 304 -27.09 -0.55 38.47
C ARG A 304 -27.94 0.63 39.06
N PRO A 305 -28.67 1.48 38.26
CA PRO A 305 -28.86 1.60 36.79
C PRO A 305 -28.81 3.09 36.25
N PRO A 306 -29.52 3.57 35.18
CA PRO A 306 -28.90 4.34 34.08
C PRO A 306 -29.27 5.84 34.03
N GLY A 307 -28.41 6.68 33.44
CA GLY A 307 -28.69 8.11 33.28
C GLY A 307 -28.06 8.72 32.04
N ARG A 308 -28.93 9.18 31.13
CA ARG A 308 -28.79 10.23 30.10
C ARG A 308 -27.43 10.41 29.39
N VAL A 309 -27.41 10.06 28.11
CA VAL A 309 -26.44 10.55 27.13
C VAL A 309 -26.69 12.04 26.90
N THR A 310 -25.75 12.87 27.32
CA THR A 310 -25.68 14.29 26.92
C THR A 310 -24.46 14.42 26.02
N VAL A 311 -24.66 14.82 24.77
CA VAL A 311 -23.58 15.12 23.82
C VAL A 311 -22.89 16.38 24.30
N GLN A 312 -21.73 16.22 24.92
CA GLN A 312 -20.87 17.33 25.31
C GLN A 312 -19.77 17.49 24.26
N GLN A 313 -19.77 18.64 23.60
CA GLN A 313 -18.68 19.10 22.75
C GLN A 313 -17.35 18.96 23.50
N VAL A 314 -16.41 18.24 22.91
CA VAL A 314 -15.00 18.30 23.34
C VAL A 314 -14.21 18.94 22.20
N SER A 315 -13.92 20.23 22.40
CA SER A 315 -12.84 20.94 21.75
C SER A 315 -11.52 20.23 22.03
N GLY A 316 -10.80 19.76 21.01
CA GLY A 316 -9.47 19.20 21.24
C GLY A 316 -8.85 18.44 20.07
N ARG A 317 -8.23 19.17 19.14
CA ARG A 317 -7.00 18.83 18.40
C ARG A 317 -6.95 17.51 17.60
N SER A 318 -7.05 17.71 16.29
CA SER A 318 -6.72 16.88 15.14
C SER A 318 -5.45 16.02 15.28
N VAL A 319 -5.61 14.75 15.69
CA VAL A 319 -4.68 13.63 15.37
C VAL A 319 -5.43 12.31 15.07
N ASP A 320 -6.75 12.23 15.27
CA ASP A 320 -7.46 10.94 15.36
C ASP A 320 -8.24 10.46 14.12
N ILE A 321 -8.01 10.99 12.92
CA ILE A 321 -8.66 10.46 11.70
C ILE A 321 -7.89 9.28 11.06
N CYS A 322 -6.60 9.08 11.39
CA CYS A 322 -5.83 7.92 10.90
C CYS A 322 -5.69 6.75 11.90
N ALA A 323 -6.17 6.90 13.13
CA ALA A 323 -6.02 5.89 14.19
C ALA A 323 -7.30 5.09 14.49
N GLN A 324 -8.45 5.44 13.90
CA GLN A 324 -9.74 4.78 14.17
C GLN A 324 -10.20 3.81 13.07
N LEU A 325 -9.33 3.51 12.10
CA LEU A 325 -9.52 2.44 11.11
C LEU A 325 -8.32 1.45 11.10
N THR A 326 -7.63 1.31 12.23
CA THR A 326 -6.60 0.28 12.49
C THR A 326 -6.94 -0.51 13.73
#